data_AF-A0A839AE42-F1
#
_entry.id   AF-A0A839AE42-F1
#
_cell.length_a   1.000
_cell.length_b   1.000
_cell.length_c   1.000
_cell.angle_alpha   90.00
_cell.angle_beta   90.00
_cell.angle_gamma   90.00
#
_symmetry.space_group_name_H-M   'P 1'
#
loop_
_entity.id
_entity.type
_entity.pdbx_description
1 polymer ?
#
loop_
_entity_poly.entity_id
_entity_poly.type
_entity_poly.pdbx_seq_one_letter_code
_entity_poly.pdbx_strand_id
1 'polypeptide(L)'
;MDLQTITYIIVGGTFALYIGIAIWARASTTGEFYAAGRGVHPVTNGMATAADWMSAASFISMAGLIAFVGYDNSTFLMGWTGGYVLLAMLLAPYLRKFGKFTVPEFIGDRFYSPTARLVAVICLIVASLTYVIGQMTGVGVAFSRFLNVRADVGLYIGAAIVFAYAVLGGMKGITYTQVAQYVVLILAYTIPAVFISLQLTGVALPQIGLFSSTVADGVPLLTKLNQVIGDLGFATYTGHHTNTLNMVLFTMSLMIGTAGLPHVIIRFFTVPRVADARWSAGWALVFIAILYTVAPAVGAMARLNLVDTIQTGEVGSPDGNLAYDDRPNWFKNWETTGLLKFEDKNGDGRIQYYNDKSADFNTKAEGFGWKGNELTVNQDILVLANPEIARLPNWVIALVAAGGLAAALSTAAGLLLAISSAVSHDLIKGAYNPNISEKGELLAARIAMAVSIGVATYLGLNPPGFAAQTVALAFGLAAASIFPALMMGIFVKRINNKGAVAGMLSGLIFTLVYIFWYKGWLFFPGTNFAPDTAEYWVFGISPLSIGTVGAILNFAVAYFVSNATEAPPQEIQDLVESIRIPRGAGAAQSH
;
A
#
# COMPACT_ATOMS: atom_id res chain seq x y z
N MET A 1 -19.41 -1.80 -28.98
CA MET A 1 -20.04 -2.12 -27.67
C MET A 1 -19.85 -0.93 -26.77
N ASP A 2 -20.88 -0.55 -26.02
CA ASP A 2 -20.78 0.53 -25.04
C ASP A 2 -19.79 0.17 -23.93
N LEU A 3 -19.32 1.19 -23.20
CA LEU A 3 -18.30 1.05 -22.16
C LEU A 3 -18.77 0.12 -21.02
N GLN A 4 -20.03 0.19 -20.64
CA GLN A 4 -20.56 -0.58 -19.51
C GLN A 4 -20.54 -2.07 -19.81
N THR A 5 -21.03 -2.47 -20.99
CA THR A 5 -21.02 -3.86 -21.44
C THR A 5 -19.60 -4.43 -21.52
N ILE A 6 -18.64 -3.69 -22.10
CA ILE A 6 -17.24 -4.15 -22.17
C ILE A 6 -16.65 -4.28 -20.77
N THR A 7 -16.94 -3.32 -19.88
CA THR A 7 -16.47 -3.35 -18.48
C THR A 7 -16.97 -4.59 -17.76
N TYR A 8 -18.26 -4.92 -17.88
CA TYR A 8 -18.81 -6.13 -17.27
C TYR A 8 -18.22 -7.42 -17.83
N ILE A 9 -17.93 -7.48 -19.13
CA ILE A 9 -17.31 -8.66 -19.74
C ILE A 9 -15.86 -8.83 -19.26
N ILE A 10 -15.05 -7.78 -19.31
CA ILE A 10 -13.65 -7.85 -18.90
C ILE A 10 -13.55 -8.14 -17.41
N VAL A 11 -14.24 -7.36 -16.57
CA VAL A 11 -14.23 -7.55 -15.12
C VAL A 11 -14.81 -8.92 -14.76
N GLY A 12 -16.00 -9.26 -15.28
CA GLY A 12 -16.63 -10.56 -15.04
C GLY A 12 -15.72 -11.74 -15.45
N GLY A 13 -15.02 -11.62 -16.57
CA GLY A 13 -14.01 -12.59 -17.01
C GLY A 13 -12.84 -12.72 -16.05
N THR A 14 -12.32 -11.61 -15.52
CA THR A 14 -11.25 -11.66 -14.49
C THR A 14 -11.73 -12.31 -13.19
N PHE A 15 -12.95 -12.01 -12.73
CA PHE A 15 -13.53 -12.64 -11.54
C PHE A 15 -13.77 -14.14 -11.75
N ALA A 16 -14.29 -14.54 -12.92
CA ALA A 16 -14.47 -15.95 -13.26
C ALA A 16 -13.13 -16.71 -13.25
N LEU A 17 -12.07 -16.09 -13.76
CA LEU A 17 -10.71 -16.64 -13.70
C LEU A 17 -10.24 -16.80 -12.25
N TYR A 18 -10.39 -15.76 -11.41
CA TYR A 18 -9.95 -15.78 -10.02
C TYR A 18 -10.70 -16.83 -9.20
N ILE A 19 -12.02 -16.90 -9.34
CA ILE A 19 -12.88 -17.90 -8.68
C ILE A 19 -12.53 -19.31 -9.17
N GLY A 20 -12.34 -19.50 -10.47
CA GLY A 20 -11.92 -20.78 -11.04
C GLY A 20 -10.60 -21.29 -10.46
N ILE A 21 -9.60 -20.41 -10.35
CA ILE A 21 -8.31 -20.73 -9.70
C ILE A 21 -8.51 -21.06 -8.22
N ALA A 22 -9.33 -20.30 -7.50
CA ALA A 22 -9.61 -20.51 -6.08
C ALA A 22 -10.22 -21.88 -5.80
N ILE A 23 -11.18 -22.30 -6.63
CA ILE A 23 -11.84 -23.61 -6.54
C ILE A 23 -10.84 -24.73 -6.86
N TRP A 24 -10.04 -24.57 -7.92
CA TRP A 24 -9.04 -25.56 -8.32
C TRP A 24 -7.91 -25.75 -7.29
N ALA A 25 -7.47 -24.66 -6.65
CA ALA A 25 -6.35 -24.67 -5.71
C ALA A 25 -6.78 -24.75 -4.23
N ARG A 26 -7.99 -25.23 -3.95
CA ARG A 26 -8.54 -25.31 -2.60
C ARG A 26 -7.66 -26.16 -1.69
N ALA A 27 -7.30 -25.62 -0.52
CA ALA A 27 -6.47 -26.32 0.46
C ALA A 27 -7.29 -27.34 1.25
N SER A 28 -6.69 -28.52 1.47
CA SER A 28 -7.30 -29.63 2.21
C SER A 28 -6.65 -29.85 3.58
N THR A 29 -5.42 -29.36 3.78
CA THR A 29 -4.64 -29.49 5.02
C THR A 29 -4.14 -28.15 5.55
N THR A 30 -3.73 -28.09 6.81
CA THR A 30 -3.14 -26.89 7.44
C THR A 30 -1.84 -26.44 6.75
N GLY A 31 -0.98 -27.37 6.35
CA GLY A 31 0.27 -27.04 5.62
C GLY A 31 0.02 -26.48 4.22
N GLU A 32 -1.00 -26.96 3.51
CA GLU A 32 -1.44 -26.35 2.25
C GLU A 32 -2.07 -24.97 2.46
N PHE A 33 -2.80 -24.80 3.56
CA PHE A 33 -3.47 -23.55 3.91
C PHE A 33 -2.47 -22.43 4.25
N TYR A 34 -1.39 -22.71 4.99
CA TYR A 34 -0.42 -21.69 5.43
C TYR A 34 0.88 -21.61 4.64
N ALA A 35 1.28 -22.62 3.87
CA ALA A 35 2.58 -22.63 3.17
C ALA A 35 2.53 -23.14 1.74
N ALA A 36 1.34 -23.37 1.19
CA ALA A 36 1.13 -23.91 -0.16
C ALA A 36 1.95 -25.19 -0.46
N GLY A 37 2.24 -26.01 0.57
CA GLY A 37 3.06 -27.22 0.42
C GLY A 37 4.52 -26.98 0.05
N ARG A 38 5.03 -25.75 0.14
CA ARG A 38 6.43 -25.36 -0.19
C ARG A 38 6.88 -25.66 -1.63
N GLY A 39 5.95 -25.72 -2.57
CA GLY A 39 6.19 -26.11 -3.96
C GLY A 39 6.09 -24.98 -5.00
N VAL A 40 6.05 -23.71 -4.60
CA VAL A 40 5.85 -22.59 -5.53
C VAL A 40 7.15 -22.26 -6.26
N HIS A 41 7.08 -22.09 -7.59
CA HIS A 41 8.23 -21.70 -8.41
C HIS A 41 8.65 -20.23 -8.10
N PRO A 42 9.96 -19.89 -8.07
CA PRO A 42 10.42 -18.55 -7.68
C PRO A 42 9.82 -17.39 -8.47
N VAL A 43 9.69 -17.54 -9.80
CA VAL A 43 9.08 -16.50 -10.67
C VAL A 43 7.62 -16.29 -10.30
N THR A 44 6.86 -17.38 -10.14
CA THR A 44 5.45 -17.36 -9.76
C THR A 44 5.25 -16.74 -8.38
N ASN A 45 6.13 -17.09 -7.44
CA ASN A 45 6.10 -16.50 -6.10
C ASN A 45 6.45 -15.01 -6.15
N GLY A 46 7.47 -14.61 -6.91
CA GLY A 46 7.83 -13.21 -7.11
C GLY A 46 6.69 -12.40 -7.73
N MET A 47 5.97 -12.97 -8.70
CA MET A 47 4.79 -12.35 -9.30
C MET A 47 3.64 -12.22 -8.31
N ALA A 48 3.35 -13.27 -7.54
CA ALA A 48 2.33 -13.22 -6.49
C ALA A 48 2.68 -12.18 -5.42
N THR A 49 3.95 -12.13 -4.98
CA THR A 49 4.48 -11.11 -4.07
C THR A 49 4.33 -9.70 -4.67
N ALA A 50 4.60 -9.51 -5.95
CA ALA A 50 4.42 -8.21 -6.60
C ALA A 50 2.94 -7.81 -6.67
N ALA A 51 2.01 -8.73 -6.97
CA ALA A 51 0.57 -8.44 -6.90
C ALA A 51 0.13 -8.06 -5.49
N ASP A 52 0.52 -8.87 -4.49
CA ASP A 52 0.30 -8.62 -3.06
C ASP A 52 0.83 -7.23 -2.64
N TRP A 53 1.92 -6.78 -3.26
CA TRP A 53 2.52 -5.48 -3.02
C TRP A 53 1.81 -4.31 -3.70
N MET A 54 1.48 -4.47 -4.97
CA MET A 54 0.95 -3.39 -5.80
C MET A 54 -0.29 -2.79 -5.16
N SER A 55 -1.17 -3.63 -4.59
CA SER A 55 -2.28 -3.25 -3.69
C SER A 55 -3.15 -2.08 -4.19
N ALA A 56 -4.19 -1.72 -3.44
CA ALA A 56 -4.85 -0.44 -3.70
C ALA A 56 -3.90 0.76 -3.49
N ALA A 57 -2.93 0.65 -2.58
CA ALA A 57 -2.06 1.77 -2.24
C ALA A 57 -1.12 2.13 -3.39
N SER A 58 -0.43 1.17 -4.01
CA SER A 58 0.50 1.50 -5.11
C SER A 58 -0.23 1.70 -6.44
N PHE A 59 -1.25 0.88 -6.75
CA PHE A 59 -1.95 0.98 -8.04
C PHE A 59 -2.87 2.20 -8.09
N ILE A 60 -3.69 2.43 -7.08
CA ILE A 60 -4.73 3.46 -7.11
C ILE A 60 -4.17 4.77 -6.54
N SER A 61 -3.67 4.72 -5.30
CA SER A 61 -3.43 5.92 -4.50
C SER A 61 -2.10 6.62 -4.79
N MET A 62 -1.00 5.87 -4.94
CA MET A 62 0.34 6.45 -5.09
C MET A 62 0.44 7.41 -6.29
N ALA A 63 -0.08 7.03 -7.47
CA ALA A 63 -0.05 7.94 -8.63
C ALA A 63 -0.96 9.16 -8.45
N GLY A 64 -2.07 9.03 -7.74
CA GLY A 64 -2.91 10.17 -7.34
C GLY A 64 -2.17 11.13 -6.40
N LEU A 65 -1.52 10.59 -5.38
CA LEU A 65 -0.65 11.35 -4.49
C LEU A 65 0.46 12.07 -5.26
N ILE A 66 1.12 11.38 -6.20
CA ILE A 66 2.16 11.96 -7.07
C ILE A 66 1.58 13.04 -7.99
N ALA A 67 0.36 12.88 -8.51
CA ALA A 67 -0.30 13.86 -9.36
C ALA A 67 -0.55 15.20 -8.63
N PHE A 68 -0.90 15.16 -7.33
CA PHE A 68 -1.28 16.36 -6.58
C PHE A 68 -0.14 17.00 -5.80
N VAL A 69 0.86 16.22 -5.38
CA VAL A 69 1.98 16.70 -4.55
C VAL A 69 3.29 16.81 -5.35
N GLY A 70 3.47 15.98 -6.37
CA GLY A 70 4.69 15.97 -7.18
C GLY A 70 5.90 15.33 -6.47
N TYR A 71 7.06 16.00 -6.57
CA TYR A 71 8.38 15.46 -6.21
C TYR A 71 8.47 14.85 -4.80
N ASP A 72 7.80 15.45 -3.81
CA ASP A 72 7.88 14.99 -2.41
C ASP A 72 7.29 13.59 -2.18
N ASN A 73 6.39 13.14 -3.07
CA ASN A 73 5.86 11.77 -3.03
C ASN A 73 6.78 10.73 -3.69
N SER A 74 7.95 11.12 -4.19
CA SER A 74 9.03 10.18 -4.54
C SER A 74 9.46 9.31 -3.36
N THR A 75 9.22 9.77 -2.13
CA THR A 75 9.43 9.02 -0.89
C THR A 75 8.73 7.67 -0.87
N PHE A 76 7.52 7.56 -1.44
CA PHE A 76 6.83 6.28 -1.59
C PHE A 76 7.62 5.31 -2.45
N LEU A 77 8.09 5.76 -3.63
CA LEU A 77 8.86 4.91 -4.54
C LEU A 77 10.18 4.48 -3.90
N MET A 78 10.93 5.43 -3.33
CA MET A 78 12.24 5.15 -2.72
C MET A 78 12.13 4.25 -1.49
N GLY A 79 11.19 4.54 -0.60
CA GLY A 79 11.00 3.78 0.63
C GLY A 79 10.59 2.34 0.36
N TRP A 80 9.53 2.15 -0.41
CA TRP A 80 9.01 0.82 -0.75
C TRP A 80 10.00 -0.04 -1.53
N THR A 81 10.66 0.51 -2.55
CA THR A 81 11.65 -0.25 -3.32
C THR A 81 12.89 -0.60 -2.49
N GLY A 82 13.42 0.37 -1.72
CA GLY A 82 14.54 0.11 -0.81
C GLY A 82 14.17 -0.94 0.24
N GLY A 83 12.91 -0.98 0.68
CA GLY A 83 12.43 -1.97 1.63
C GLY A 83 12.47 -3.40 1.09
N TYR A 84 12.12 -3.59 -0.19
CA TYR A 84 12.30 -4.89 -0.85
C TYR A 84 13.75 -5.29 -1.00
N VAL A 85 14.65 -4.33 -1.25
CA VAL A 85 16.09 -4.60 -1.28
C VAL A 85 16.55 -5.09 0.09
N LEU A 86 16.16 -4.43 1.19
CA LEU A 86 16.45 -4.88 2.54
C LEU A 86 15.87 -6.27 2.82
N LEU A 87 14.60 -6.49 2.47
CA LEU A 87 13.92 -7.77 2.65
C LEU A 87 14.64 -8.90 1.90
N ALA A 88 14.97 -8.68 0.62
CA ALA A 88 15.64 -9.65 -0.25
C ALA A 88 17.05 -10.00 0.24
N MET A 89 17.80 -9.00 0.71
CA MET A 89 19.21 -9.15 1.06
C MET A 89 19.42 -9.58 2.51
N LEU A 90 18.62 -9.06 3.45
CA LEU A 90 18.86 -9.16 4.89
C LEU A 90 17.88 -10.06 5.65
N LEU A 91 16.71 -10.39 5.10
CA LEU A 91 15.69 -11.15 5.84
C LEU A 91 15.32 -12.47 5.15
N ALA A 92 14.94 -12.42 3.87
CA ALA A 92 14.39 -13.57 3.15
C ALA A 92 15.23 -14.85 3.24
N PRO A 93 16.57 -14.82 3.08
CA PRO A 93 17.38 -16.04 3.13
C PRO A 93 17.40 -16.69 4.53
N TYR A 94 17.51 -15.85 5.56
CA TYR A 94 17.67 -16.27 6.95
C TYR A 94 16.36 -16.80 7.52
N LEU A 95 15.26 -16.10 7.25
CA LEU A 95 13.94 -16.55 7.65
C LEU A 95 13.59 -17.88 6.98
N ARG A 96 13.89 -18.05 5.68
CA ARG A 96 13.62 -19.33 5.00
C ARG A 96 14.40 -20.49 5.61
N LYS A 97 15.63 -20.23 6.04
CA LYS A 97 16.50 -21.22 6.70
C LYS A 97 15.99 -21.61 8.08
N PHE A 98 15.36 -20.68 8.80
CA PHE A 98 14.71 -20.96 10.09
C PHE A 98 13.52 -21.92 9.93
N GLY A 99 12.86 -21.92 8.77
CA GLY A 99 11.94 -22.99 8.35
C GLY A 99 10.58 -23.00 9.05
N LYS A 100 10.21 -21.90 9.69
CA LYS A 100 8.92 -21.69 10.37
C LYS A 100 7.82 -21.22 9.43
N PHE A 101 6.58 -21.22 9.93
CA PHE A 101 5.41 -20.87 9.14
C PHE A 101 5.01 -19.40 9.28
N THR A 102 5.30 -18.79 10.42
CA THR A 102 4.92 -17.40 10.70
C THR A 102 6.04 -16.59 11.35
N VAL A 103 5.94 -15.26 11.25
CA VAL A 103 6.85 -14.33 11.91
C VAL A 103 6.74 -14.39 13.44
N PRO A 104 5.54 -14.42 14.05
CA PRO A 104 5.43 -14.57 15.50
C PRO A 104 6.04 -15.88 16.02
N GLU A 105 5.90 -16.99 15.29
CA GLU A 105 6.56 -18.25 15.63
C GLU A 105 8.10 -18.10 15.62
N PHE A 106 8.66 -17.45 14.58
CA PHE A 106 10.09 -17.12 14.54
C PHE A 106 10.53 -16.34 15.79
N ILE A 107 9.80 -15.29 16.15
CA ILE A 107 10.13 -14.43 17.29
C ILE A 107 10.02 -15.21 18.61
N GLY A 108 8.97 -16.02 18.77
CA GLY A 108 8.77 -16.85 19.95
C GLY A 108 9.94 -17.80 20.21
N ASP A 109 10.39 -18.50 19.17
CA ASP A 109 11.48 -19.47 19.27
C ASP A 109 12.83 -18.80 19.40
N ARG A 110 13.11 -17.77 18.58
CA ARG A 110 14.38 -17.01 18.64
C ARG A 110 14.58 -16.40 20.02
N PHE A 111 13.52 -15.89 20.63
CA PHE A 111 13.60 -15.27 21.95
C PHE A 111 13.08 -16.19 23.06
N TYR A 112 12.99 -17.51 22.83
CA TYR A 112 12.68 -18.52 23.86
C TYR A 112 11.51 -18.12 24.78
N SER A 113 10.47 -17.49 24.23
CA SER A 113 9.45 -16.80 25.01
C SER A 113 8.08 -16.82 24.35
N PRO A 114 7.08 -17.47 24.99
CA PRO A 114 5.68 -17.37 24.60
C PRO A 114 5.17 -15.93 24.65
N THR A 115 5.66 -15.11 25.58
CA THR A 115 5.33 -13.68 25.68
C THR A 115 5.83 -12.91 24.47
N ALA A 116 7.06 -13.16 24.00
CA ALA A 116 7.58 -12.53 22.78
C ALA A 116 6.74 -12.92 21.56
N ARG A 117 6.31 -14.17 21.46
CA ARG A 117 5.36 -14.63 20.42
C ARG A 117 4.04 -13.86 20.49
N LEU A 118 3.44 -13.74 21.68
CA LEU A 118 2.17 -13.02 21.86
C LEU A 118 2.29 -11.54 21.48
N VAL A 119 3.36 -10.87 21.91
CA VAL A 119 3.60 -9.47 21.54
C VAL A 119 3.79 -9.32 20.04
N ALA A 120 4.50 -10.24 19.38
CA ALA A 120 4.62 -10.25 17.93
C ALA A 120 3.28 -10.46 17.21
N VAL A 121 2.37 -11.31 17.74
CA VAL A 121 1.00 -11.44 17.24
C VAL A 121 0.26 -10.11 17.35
N ILE A 122 0.34 -9.40 18.48
CA ILE A 122 -0.30 -8.09 18.66
C ILE A 122 0.25 -7.08 17.64
N CYS A 123 1.58 -6.99 17.49
CA CYS A 123 2.22 -6.11 16.53
C CYS A 123 1.76 -6.41 15.10
N LEU A 124 1.68 -7.69 14.73
CA LEU A 124 1.24 -8.15 13.42
C LEU A 124 -0.21 -7.76 13.17
N ILE A 125 -1.11 -8.01 14.12
CA ILE A 125 -2.54 -7.72 13.98
C ILE A 125 -2.75 -6.22 13.85
N VAL A 126 -2.11 -5.40 14.70
CA VAL A 126 -2.24 -3.95 14.66
C VAL A 126 -1.76 -3.37 13.33
N ALA A 127 -0.57 -3.77 12.87
CA ALA A 127 -0.04 -3.30 11.59
C ALA A 127 -0.88 -3.80 10.41
N SER A 128 -1.26 -5.09 10.40
CA SER A 128 -2.03 -5.69 9.31
C SER A 128 -3.44 -5.13 9.24
N LEU A 129 -4.13 -4.94 10.37
CA LEU A 129 -5.46 -4.35 10.41
C LEU A 129 -5.44 -2.90 9.89
N THR A 130 -4.46 -2.09 10.33
CA THR A 130 -4.24 -0.73 9.81
C THR A 130 -4.05 -0.74 8.29
N TYR A 131 -3.32 -1.72 7.76
CA TYR A 131 -3.15 -1.89 6.32
C TYR A 131 -4.50 -2.24 5.65
N VAL A 132 -5.25 -3.20 6.19
CA VAL A 132 -6.56 -3.60 5.62
C VAL A 132 -7.52 -2.42 5.57
N ILE A 133 -7.50 -1.49 6.54
CA ILE A 133 -8.29 -0.23 6.46
C ILE A 133 -7.98 0.53 5.15
N GLY A 134 -6.70 0.74 4.85
CA GLY A 134 -6.30 1.41 3.60
C GLY A 134 -6.66 0.61 2.35
N GLN A 135 -6.66 -0.73 2.41
CA GLN A 135 -7.16 -1.55 1.32
C GLN A 135 -8.67 -1.40 1.13
N MET A 136 -9.44 -1.32 2.21
CA MET A 136 -10.88 -1.11 2.15
C MET A 136 -11.22 0.24 1.51
N THR A 137 -10.44 1.29 1.76
CA THR A 137 -10.57 2.56 1.04
C THR A 137 -10.46 2.37 -0.48
N GLY A 138 -9.42 1.67 -0.94
CA GLY A 138 -9.26 1.37 -2.36
C GLY A 138 -10.31 0.44 -2.95
N VAL A 139 -10.80 -0.54 -2.18
CA VAL A 139 -11.95 -1.38 -2.54
C VAL A 139 -13.17 -0.49 -2.79
N GLY A 140 -13.47 0.45 -1.90
CA GLY A 140 -14.56 1.41 -2.06
C GLY A 140 -14.43 2.24 -3.34
N VAL A 141 -13.23 2.73 -3.65
CA VAL A 141 -12.94 3.50 -4.87
C VAL A 141 -13.11 2.65 -6.14
N ALA A 142 -12.58 1.43 -6.17
CA ALA A 142 -12.65 0.57 -7.35
C ALA A 142 -14.08 0.05 -7.62
N PHE A 143 -14.78 -0.40 -6.59
CA PHE A 143 -16.14 -0.94 -6.74
C PHE A 143 -17.18 0.15 -6.99
N SER A 144 -17.02 1.35 -6.42
CA SER A 144 -17.93 2.47 -6.68
C SER A 144 -17.90 2.87 -8.15
N ARG A 145 -16.72 2.90 -8.76
CA ARG A 145 -16.60 3.16 -10.20
C ARG A 145 -17.15 2.03 -11.04
N PHE A 146 -16.85 0.77 -10.70
CA PHE A 146 -17.29 -0.40 -11.46
C PHE A 146 -18.82 -0.54 -11.49
N LEU A 147 -19.46 -0.36 -10.34
CA LEU A 147 -20.91 -0.50 -10.20
C LEU A 147 -21.67 0.82 -10.42
N ASN A 148 -20.94 1.92 -10.58
CA ASN A 148 -21.47 3.29 -10.66
C ASN A 148 -22.39 3.64 -9.47
N VAL A 149 -21.90 3.36 -8.26
CA VAL A 149 -22.60 3.60 -6.99
C VAL A 149 -21.74 4.48 -6.08
N ARG A 150 -22.30 4.95 -4.96
CA ARG A 150 -21.55 5.68 -3.94
C ARG A 150 -20.39 4.83 -3.37
N ALA A 151 -19.32 5.51 -2.94
CA ALA A 151 -18.11 4.87 -2.40
C ALA A 151 -18.35 3.95 -1.20
N ASP A 152 -19.29 4.30 -0.32
CA ASP A 152 -19.69 3.49 0.85
C ASP A 152 -20.39 2.19 0.43
N VAL A 153 -21.31 2.26 -0.54
CA VAL A 153 -21.97 1.08 -1.12
C VAL A 153 -20.96 0.18 -1.83
N GLY A 154 -20.05 0.78 -2.61
CA GLY A 154 -18.95 0.07 -3.27
C GLY A 154 -18.06 -0.67 -2.26
N LEU A 155 -17.75 -0.03 -1.13
CA LEU A 155 -16.99 -0.63 -0.04
C LEU A 155 -17.71 -1.84 0.56
N TYR A 156 -19.01 -1.74 0.90
CA TYR A 156 -19.75 -2.87 1.47
C TYR A 156 -19.81 -4.08 0.53
N ILE A 157 -20.08 -3.84 -0.76
CA ILE A 157 -20.13 -4.90 -1.77
C ILE A 157 -18.74 -5.53 -1.94
N GLY A 158 -17.71 -4.70 -2.06
CA GLY A 158 -16.34 -5.16 -2.20
C GLY A 158 -15.85 -5.95 -0.99
N ALA A 159 -16.18 -5.52 0.23
CA ALA A 159 -15.85 -6.23 1.46
C ALA A 159 -16.49 -7.63 1.51
N ALA A 160 -17.77 -7.76 1.13
CA ALA A 160 -18.45 -9.05 1.05
C ALA A 160 -17.77 -10.00 0.05
N ILE A 161 -17.35 -9.48 -1.10
CA ILE A 161 -16.64 -10.25 -2.14
C ILE A 161 -15.25 -10.66 -1.68
N VAL A 162 -14.46 -9.74 -1.11
CA VAL A 162 -13.14 -10.01 -0.53
C VAL A 162 -13.26 -11.11 0.52
N PHE A 163 -14.26 -11.01 1.42
CA PHE A 163 -14.49 -12.01 2.46
C PHE A 163 -14.83 -13.38 1.87
N ALA A 164 -15.81 -13.45 0.96
CA ALA A 164 -16.23 -14.70 0.33
C ALA A 164 -15.05 -15.40 -0.35
N TYR A 165 -14.23 -14.64 -1.07
CA TYR A 165 -13.05 -15.15 -1.74
C TYR A 165 -11.94 -15.60 -0.77
N ALA A 166 -11.61 -14.76 0.22
CA ALA A 166 -10.51 -15.04 1.16
C ALA A 166 -10.79 -16.24 2.07
N VAL A 167 -12.05 -16.50 2.43
CA VAL A 167 -12.45 -17.65 3.26
C VAL A 167 -12.37 -18.98 2.50
N LEU A 168 -12.58 -18.95 1.18
CA LEU A 168 -12.55 -20.13 0.33
C LEU A 168 -11.12 -20.55 -0.05
N GLY A 169 -10.20 -19.59 -0.14
CA GLY A 169 -8.81 -19.80 -0.55
C GLY A 169 -7.85 -20.12 0.60
N GLY A 170 -6.92 -21.07 0.38
CA GLY A 170 -5.69 -21.20 1.17
C GLY A 170 -4.51 -20.52 0.48
N MET A 171 -3.31 -20.55 1.06
CA MET A 171 -2.12 -19.87 0.50
C MET A 171 -1.82 -20.26 -0.95
N LYS A 172 -2.08 -21.53 -1.34
CA LYS A 172 -1.95 -21.96 -2.75
C LYS A 172 -2.91 -21.21 -3.68
N GLY A 173 -4.20 -21.16 -3.32
CA GLY A 173 -5.22 -20.42 -4.08
C GLY A 173 -4.91 -18.93 -4.17
N ILE A 174 -4.50 -18.32 -3.06
CA ILE A 174 -4.10 -16.91 -3.02
C ILE A 174 -2.88 -16.67 -3.93
N THR A 175 -1.92 -17.58 -3.95
CA THR A 175 -0.72 -17.41 -4.80
C THR A 175 -1.06 -17.39 -6.29
N TYR A 176 -1.82 -18.37 -6.78
CA TYR A 176 -2.13 -18.47 -8.22
C TYR A 176 -3.13 -17.41 -8.68
N THR A 177 -4.07 -17.01 -7.83
CA THR A 177 -4.95 -15.87 -8.13
C THR A 177 -4.17 -14.58 -8.19
N GLN A 178 -3.21 -14.35 -7.30
CA GLN A 178 -2.36 -13.15 -7.34
C GLN A 178 -1.45 -13.12 -8.56
N VAL A 179 -1.00 -14.27 -9.07
CA VAL A 179 -0.31 -14.34 -10.37
C VAL A 179 -1.24 -13.83 -11.48
N ALA A 180 -2.48 -14.29 -11.53
CA ALA A 180 -3.46 -13.82 -12.50
C ALA A 180 -3.80 -12.33 -12.31
N GLN A 181 -3.97 -11.89 -11.06
CA GLN A 181 -4.21 -10.49 -10.70
C GLN A 181 -3.04 -9.62 -11.13
N TYR A 182 -1.79 -10.03 -10.89
CA TYR A 182 -0.61 -9.29 -11.32
C TYR A 182 -0.62 -9.01 -12.81
N VAL A 183 -0.90 -10.03 -13.64
CA VAL A 183 -0.95 -9.86 -15.10
C VAL A 183 -2.01 -8.84 -15.49
N VAL A 184 -3.22 -8.93 -14.94
CA VAL A 184 -4.28 -7.95 -15.19
C VAL A 184 -3.85 -6.56 -14.74
N LEU A 185 -3.29 -6.45 -13.55
CA LEU A 185 -2.92 -5.20 -12.88
C LEU A 185 -1.78 -4.49 -13.63
N ILE A 186 -0.73 -5.21 -14.05
CA ILE A 186 0.37 -4.59 -14.79
C ILE A 186 -0.05 -4.14 -16.19
N LEU A 187 -0.87 -4.92 -16.89
CA LEU A 187 -1.42 -4.53 -18.18
C LEU A 187 -2.36 -3.32 -18.04
N ALA A 188 -3.21 -3.33 -17.02
CA ALA A 188 -4.12 -2.24 -16.69
C ALA A 188 -3.41 -0.95 -16.28
N TYR A 189 -2.20 -1.02 -15.74
CA TYR A 189 -1.42 0.17 -15.41
C TYR A 189 -0.64 0.70 -16.62
N THR A 190 0.03 -0.20 -17.35
CA THR A 190 1.01 0.18 -18.37
C THR A 190 0.37 0.51 -19.72
N ILE A 191 -0.67 -0.21 -20.16
CA ILE A 191 -1.31 0.02 -21.45
C ILE A 191 -1.90 1.44 -21.53
N PRO A 192 -2.74 1.90 -20.58
CA PRO A 192 -3.26 3.27 -20.64
C PRO A 192 -2.15 4.31 -20.56
N ALA A 193 -1.13 4.07 -19.73
CA ALA A 193 0.02 4.98 -19.62
C ALA A 193 0.75 5.15 -20.96
N VAL A 194 0.94 4.06 -21.72
CA VAL A 194 1.52 4.09 -23.07
C VAL A 194 0.66 4.92 -24.02
N PHE A 195 -0.66 4.72 -24.02
CA PHE A 195 -1.57 5.47 -24.89
C PHE A 195 -1.56 6.97 -24.57
N ILE A 196 -1.60 7.32 -23.28
CA ILE A 196 -1.58 8.72 -22.83
C ILE A 196 -0.24 9.37 -23.14
N SER A 197 0.87 8.64 -22.93
CA SER A 197 2.21 9.11 -23.29
C SER A 197 2.33 9.39 -24.80
N LEU A 198 1.78 8.51 -25.65
CA LEU A 198 1.74 8.72 -27.10
C LEU A 198 0.91 9.96 -27.47
N GLN A 199 -0.26 10.13 -26.87
CA GLN A 199 -1.13 11.28 -27.14
C GLN A 199 -0.49 12.60 -26.73
N LEU A 200 0.17 12.64 -25.57
CA LEU A 200 0.75 13.87 -25.04
C LEU A 200 2.12 14.20 -25.63
N THR A 201 2.95 13.19 -25.92
CA THR A 201 4.39 13.40 -26.22
C THR A 201 4.88 12.68 -27.47
N GLY A 202 4.06 11.83 -28.10
CA GLY A 202 4.47 11.00 -29.24
C GLY A 202 5.39 9.84 -28.86
N VAL A 203 5.78 9.69 -27.59
CA VAL A 203 6.67 8.64 -27.10
C VAL A 203 5.89 7.51 -26.45
N ALA A 204 6.11 6.28 -26.89
CA ALA A 204 5.40 5.10 -26.38
C ALA A 204 5.74 4.76 -24.93
N LEU A 205 7.02 4.87 -24.54
CA LEU A 205 7.47 4.54 -23.19
C LEU A 205 7.20 5.72 -22.23
N PRO A 206 6.26 5.61 -21.28
CA PRO A 206 5.86 6.73 -20.42
C PRO A 206 7.00 7.31 -19.59
N GLN A 207 7.98 6.48 -19.21
CA GLN A 207 9.16 6.92 -18.47
C GLN A 207 10.00 7.94 -19.27
N ILE A 208 10.07 7.76 -20.59
CA ILE A 208 10.75 8.69 -21.50
C ILE A 208 9.81 9.85 -21.85
N GLY A 209 8.52 9.56 -22.07
CA GLY A 209 7.49 10.57 -22.34
C GLY A 209 7.43 11.64 -21.24
N LEU A 210 7.58 11.26 -19.97
CA LEU A 210 7.64 12.19 -18.83
C LEU A 210 8.68 13.31 -19.00
N PHE A 211 9.82 13.01 -19.63
CA PHE A 211 10.91 13.97 -19.88
C PHE A 211 10.93 14.50 -21.32
N SER A 212 9.92 14.14 -22.13
CA SER A 212 9.81 14.54 -23.53
C SER A 212 9.02 15.84 -23.67
N SER A 213 9.06 16.41 -24.87
CA SER A 213 8.24 17.57 -25.22
C SER A 213 6.83 17.14 -25.60
N THR A 214 5.86 18.00 -25.29
CA THR A 214 4.46 17.82 -25.69
C THR A 214 4.32 17.95 -27.20
N VAL A 215 3.40 17.17 -27.79
CA VAL A 215 3.13 17.25 -29.24
C VAL A 215 2.37 18.51 -29.63
N ALA A 216 1.61 19.10 -28.70
CA ALA A 216 0.73 20.23 -28.96
C ALA A 216 1.52 21.54 -29.18
N ASP A 217 2.51 21.82 -28.34
CA ASP A 217 3.25 23.09 -28.30
C ASP A 217 4.77 22.93 -28.20
N GLY A 218 5.31 21.71 -28.18
CA GLY A 218 6.75 21.45 -28.18
C GLY A 218 7.46 21.80 -26.85
N VAL A 219 6.70 22.06 -25.79
CA VAL A 219 7.23 22.40 -24.47
C VAL A 219 7.53 21.12 -23.68
N PRO A 220 8.64 21.02 -22.93
CA PRO A 220 8.87 19.86 -22.05
C PRO A 220 7.69 19.62 -21.10
N LEU A 221 7.19 18.38 -21.03
CA LEU A 221 5.95 18.05 -20.32
C LEU A 221 5.94 18.53 -18.86
N LEU A 222 7.04 18.32 -18.12
CA LEU A 222 7.17 18.77 -16.73
C LEU A 222 7.21 20.30 -16.59
N THR A 223 7.74 21.00 -17.60
CA THR A 223 7.73 22.48 -17.63
C THR A 223 6.32 22.99 -17.86
N LYS A 224 5.60 22.40 -18.83
CA LYS A 224 4.19 22.71 -19.08
C LYS A 224 3.34 22.45 -17.84
N LEU A 225 3.53 21.31 -17.19
CA LEU A 225 2.81 20.97 -15.96
C LEU A 225 3.07 21.98 -14.83
N ASN A 226 4.33 22.36 -14.60
CA ASN A 226 4.68 23.39 -13.62
C ASN A 226 4.00 24.73 -13.91
N GLN A 227 3.99 25.15 -15.19
CA GLN A 227 3.33 26.38 -15.60
C GLN A 227 1.82 26.31 -15.33
N VAL A 228 1.15 25.29 -15.86
CA VAL A 228 -0.31 25.14 -15.78
C VAL A 228 -0.82 25.10 -14.33
N ILE A 229 -0.13 24.37 -13.43
CA ILE A 229 -0.55 24.35 -12.02
C ILE A 229 -0.12 25.61 -11.25
N GLY A 230 1.01 26.23 -11.63
CA GLY A 230 1.49 27.47 -11.03
C GLY A 230 0.57 28.65 -11.34
N ASP A 231 0.03 28.68 -12.56
CA ASP A 231 -0.98 29.65 -13.00
C ASP A 231 -2.29 29.52 -12.20
N LEU A 232 -2.51 28.41 -11.50
CA LEU A 232 -3.64 28.16 -10.59
C LEU A 232 -3.24 28.27 -9.10
N GLY A 233 -2.06 28.81 -8.81
CA GLY A 233 -1.56 29.04 -7.45
C GLY A 233 -1.08 27.79 -6.71
N PHE A 234 -0.96 26.64 -7.37
CA PHE A 234 -0.37 25.44 -6.75
C PHE A 234 1.16 25.53 -6.71
N ALA A 235 1.77 24.80 -5.77
CA ALA A 235 3.21 24.68 -5.68
C ALA A 235 3.79 23.95 -6.92
N THR A 236 5.04 24.25 -7.27
CA THR A 236 5.70 23.66 -8.45
C THR A 236 5.79 22.14 -8.33
N TYR A 237 5.32 21.39 -9.32
CA TYR A 237 5.29 19.93 -9.33
C TYR A 237 6.66 19.28 -9.08
N THR A 238 7.71 19.87 -9.65
CA THR A 238 9.08 19.32 -9.59
C THR A 238 9.89 19.81 -8.39
N GLY A 239 9.33 20.71 -7.58
CA GLY A 239 10.01 21.32 -6.43
C GLY A 239 9.84 20.51 -5.14
N HIS A 240 10.80 20.64 -4.23
CA HIS A 240 10.68 20.15 -2.85
C HIS A 240 9.99 21.21 -1.98
N HIS A 241 8.88 20.87 -1.34
CA HIS A 241 8.05 21.83 -0.57
C HIS A 241 7.85 21.43 0.89
N THR A 242 8.05 20.16 1.20
CA THR A 242 7.94 19.61 2.55
C THR A 242 9.26 19.71 3.31
N ASN A 243 9.23 19.41 4.61
CA ASN A 243 10.43 19.36 5.42
C ASN A 243 11.30 18.14 5.02
N THR A 244 12.57 18.39 4.68
CA THR A 244 13.55 17.35 4.34
C THR A 244 13.73 16.30 5.45
N LEU A 245 13.59 16.68 6.73
CA LEU A 245 13.61 15.72 7.84
C LEU A 245 12.46 14.71 7.71
N ASN A 246 11.25 15.16 7.40
CA ASN A 246 10.12 14.27 7.14
C ASN A 246 10.37 13.40 5.91
N MET A 247 10.94 13.96 4.84
CA MET A 247 11.28 13.18 3.65
C MET A 247 12.19 11.99 3.98
N VAL A 248 13.25 12.22 4.78
CA VAL A 248 14.18 11.18 5.23
C VAL A 248 13.49 10.18 6.16
N LEU A 249 12.84 10.67 7.22
CA LEU A 249 12.20 9.80 8.21
C LEU A 249 11.06 8.97 7.60
N PHE A 250 10.28 9.55 6.70
CA PHE A 250 9.21 8.86 6.01
C PHE A 250 9.74 7.79 5.06
N THR A 251 10.75 8.13 4.25
CA THR A 251 11.40 7.15 3.36
C THR A 251 11.96 5.98 4.15
N MET A 252 12.64 6.25 5.27
CA MET A 252 13.16 5.21 6.16
C MET A 252 12.05 4.37 6.80
N SER A 253 10.95 5.01 7.24
CA SER A 253 9.80 4.35 7.86
C SER A 253 9.17 3.36 6.88
N LEU A 254 8.94 3.78 5.64
CA LEU A 254 8.47 2.91 4.56
C LEU A 254 9.47 1.77 4.27
N MET A 255 10.77 2.09 4.20
CA MET A 255 11.83 1.13 3.87
C MET A 255 11.93 0.00 4.89
N ILE A 256 12.10 0.33 6.16
CA ILE A 256 12.25 -0.69 7.21
C ILE A 256 10.91 -1.32 7.57
N GLY A 257 9.81 -0.58 7.44
CA GLY A 257 8.46 -1.11 7.61
C GLY A 257 8.15 -2.20 6.59
N THR A 258 8.52 -1.98 5.32
CA THR A 258 8.38 -2.96 4.23
C THR A 258 9.10 -4.26 4.55
N ALA A 259 10.33 -4.14 5.04
CA ALA A 259 11.14 -5.27 5.43
C ALA A 259 10.57 -6.03 6.65
N GLY A 260 9.72 -5.38 7.46
CA GLY A 260 9.08 -5.96 8.64
C GLY A 260 7.68 -6.55 8.42
N LEU A 261 7.09 -6.45 7.22
CA LEU A 261 5.69 -6.84 7.00
C LEU A 261 5.48 -8.37 6.96
N PRO A 262 4.66 -8.94 7.87
CA PRO A 262 4.52 -10.39 7.97
C PRO A 262 3.91 -11.07 6.75
N HIS A 263 2.91 -10.46 6.10
CA HIS A 263 2.21 -11.06 4.95
C HIS A 263 3.12 -11.21 3.70
N VAL A 264 4.14 -10.37 3.56
CA VAL A 264 5.15 -10.51 2.51
C VAL A 264 6.19 -11.56 2.91
N ILE A 265 6.64 -11.53 4.17
CA ILE A 265 7.66 -12.44 4.70
C ILE A 265 7.24 -13.92 4.57
N ILE A 266 5.98 -14.24 4.87
CA ILE A 266 5.48 -15.63 4.81
C ILE A 266 5.60 -16.23 3.40
N ARG A 267 5.65 -15.40 2.35
CA ARG A 267 5.83 -15.89 0.96
C ARG A 267 7.21 -16.45 0.71
N PHE A 268 8.22 -16.09 1.49
CA PHE A 268 9.51 -16.75 1.35
C PHE A 268 9.48 -18.18 1.88
N PHE A 269 8.50 -18.56 2.71
CA PHE A 269 8.33 -19.91 3.23
C PHE A 269 7.67 -20.88 2.24
N THR A 270 7.11 -20.38 1.13
CA THR A 270 6.39 -21.19 0.13
C THR A 270 7.29 -21.80 -0.95
N VAL A 271 8.56 -21.39 -1.00
CA VAL A 271 9.54 -21.91 -1.95
C VAL A 271 10.38 -23.05 -1.35
N PRO A 272 10.91 -23.97 -2.17
CA PRO A 272 11.58 -25.16 -1.63
C PRO A 272 12.96 -24.89 -1.05
N ARG A 273 13.76 -23.95 -1.63
CA ARG A 273 15.14 -23.68 -1.20
C ARG A 273 15.37 -22.24 -0.76
N VAL A 274 16.48 -22.00 -0.04
CA VAL A 274 16.92 -20.64 0.35
C VAL A 274 17.31 -19.79 -0.86
N ALA A 275 17.95 -20.39 -1.87
CA ALA A 275 18.26 -19.71 -3.13
C ALA A 275 16.98 -19.25 -3.86
N ASP A 276 15.94 -20.09 -3.84
CA ASP A 276 14.64 -19.80 -4.45
C ASP A 276 13.94 -18.63 -3.76
N ALA A 277 14.13 -18.45 -2.46
CA ALA A 277 13.58 -17.30 -1.73
C ALA A 277 14.23 -15.99 -2.19
N ARG A 278 15.55 -16.00 -2.41
CA ARG A 278 16.29 -14.84 -2.96
C ARG A 278 15.83 -14.51 -4.37
N TRP A 279 15.74 -15.53 -5.24
CA TRP A 279 15.24 -15.35 -6.60
C TRP A 279 13.80 -14.86 -6.62
N SER A 280 12.92 -15.35 -5.73
CA SER A 280 11.56 -14.83 -5.61
C SER A 280 11.55 -13.35 -5.27
N ALA A 281 12.38 -12.92 -4.32
CA ALA A 281 12.49 -11.51 -3.95
C ALA A 281 13.03 -10.65 -5.11
N GLY A 282 14.02 -11.16 -5.86
CA GLY A 282 14.55 -10.50 -7.05
C GLY A 282 13.50 -10.36 -8.17
N TRP A 283 12.74 -11.42 -8.44
CA TRP A 283 11.63 -11.36 -9.40
C TRP A 283 10.52 -10.41 -8.94
N ALA A 284 10.17 -10.40 -7.65
CA ALA A 284 9.23 -9.43 -7.11
C ALA A 284 9.68 -7.99 -7.37
N LEU A 285 10.97 -7.68 -7.14
CA LEU A 285 11.54 -6.37 -7.45
C LEU A 285 11.42 -6.01 -8.94
N VAL A 286 11.73 -6.95 -9.85
CA VAL A 286 11.57 -6.72 -11.30
C VAL A 286 10.13 -6.37 -11.64
N PHE A 287 9.18 -7.13 -11.12
CA PHE A 287 7.75 -6.92 -11.38
C PHE A 287 7.21 -5.61 -10.78
N ILE A 288 7.62 -5.28 -9.55
CA ILE A 288 7.28 -4.00 -8.90
C ILE A 288 7.86 -2.82 -9.68
N ALA A 289 9.09 -2.93 -10.17
CA ALA A 289 9.77 -1.87 -10.91
C ALA A 289 9.01 -1.46 -12.19
N ILE A 290 8.30 -2.39 -12.84
CA ILE A 290 7.51 -2.06 -14.05
C ILE A 290 6.42 -1.03 -13.70
N LEU A 291 5.68 -1.20 -12.61
CA LEU A 291 4.68 -0.20 -12.19
C LEU A 291 5.36 1.05 -11.64
N TYR A 292 6.35 0.89 -10.78
CA TYR A 292 6.90 2.00 -10.00
C TYR A 292 7.65 3.00 -10.87
N THR A 293 8.30 2.54 -11.94
CA THR A 293 8.94 3.45 -12.90
C THR A 293 7.93 4.18 -13.79
N VAL A 294 6.74 3.61 -14.00
CA VAL A 294 5.65 4.21 -14.80
C VAL A 294 4.80 5.19 -13.98
N ALA A 295 4.69 4.98 -12.67
CA ALA A 295 3.82 5.77 -11.79
C ALA A 295 4.06 7.30 -11.82
N PRO A 296 5.30 7.82 -11.87
CA PRO A 296 5.53 9.26 -12.00
C PRO A 296 4.97 9.84 -13.30
N ALA A 297 5.09 9.09 -14.42
CA ALA A 297 4.52 9.50 -15.70
C ALA A 297 2.99 9.52 -15.63
N VAL A 298 2.38 8.47 -15.06
CA VAL A 298 0.92 8.41 -14.85
C VAL A 298 0.44 9.58 -14.00
N GLY A 299 1.11 9.89 -12.88
CA GLY A 299 0.74 11.00 -12.01
C GLY A 299 0.82 12.36 -12.70
N ALA A 300 1.96 12.66 -13.35
CA ALA A 300 2.16 13.93 -14.05
C ALA A 300 1.16 14.11 -15.22
N MET A 301 0.99 13.09 -16.05
CA MET A 301 0.08 13.13 -17.20
C MET A 301 -1.40 13.19 -16.75
N ALA A 302 -1.77 12.48 -15.68
CA ALA A 302 -3.12 12.57 -15.12
C ALA A 302 -3.42 13.96 -14.56
N ARG A 303 -2.43 14.58 -13.88
CA ARG A 303 -2.58 15.95 -13.38
C ARG A 303 -2.79 16.94 -14.51
N LEU A 304 -2.00 16.84 -15.58
CA LEU A 304 -2.11 17.70 -16.75
C LEU A 304 -3.49 17.53 -17.42
N ASN A 305 -3.89 16.29 -17.73
CA ASN A 305 -5.18 15.98 -18.34
C ASN A 305 -6.37 16.49 -17.51
N LEU A 306 -6.31 16.34 -16.18
CA LEU A 306 -7.34 16.85 -15.28
C LEU A 306 -7.45 18.37 -15.39
N VAL A 307 -6.33 19.09 -15.29
CA VAL A 307 -6.35 20.55 -15.35
C VAL A 307 -6.80 21.04 -16.73
N ASP A 308 -6.28 20.47 -17.82
CA ASP A 308 -6.66 20.84 -19.18
C ASP A 308 -8.15 20.59 -19.48
N THR A 309 -8.78 19.64 -18.78
CA THR A 309 -10.22 19.41 -18.92
C THR A 309 -11.06 20.47 -18.22
N ILE A 310 -10.59 21.00 -17.09
CA ILE A 310 -11.33 21.97 -16.27
C ILE A 310 -11.01 23.40 -16.69
N GLN A 311 -9.74 23.69 -16.98
CA GLN A 311 -9.22 24.98 -17.41
C GLN A 311 -9.10 24.99 -18.94
N THR A 312 -10.20 25.30 -19.63
CA THR A 312 -10.32 25.27 -21.09
C THR A 312 -9.71 26.48 -21.79
N GLY A 313 -9.45 27.56 -21.06
CA GLY A 313 -8.87 28.80 -21.59
C GLY A 313 -7.94 29.49 -20.58
N GLU A 314 -7.66 30.78 -20.79
CA GLU A 314 -6.81 31.56 -19.88
C GLU A 314 -7.43 31.68 -18.49
N VAL A 315 -6.60 31.58 -17.45
CA VAL A 315 -7.01 31.71 -16.04
C VAL A 315 -7.63 33.09 -15.82
N GLY A 316 -8.84 33.11 -15.27
CA GLY A 316 -9.58 34.35 -15.01
C GLY A 316 -10.38 34.91 -16.20
N SER A 317 -10.29 34.28 -17.37
CA SER A 317 -11.16 34.65 -18.49
C SER A 317 -12.60 34.15 -18.27
N PRO A 318 -13.65 34.87 -18.75
CA PRO A 318 -15.05 34.50 -18.50
C PRO A 318 -15.45 33.09 -18.97
N ASP A 319 -14.80 32.61 -20.04
CA ASP A 319 -15.04 31.29 -20.63
C ASP A 319 -13.86 30.32 -20.41
N GLY A 320 -12.94 30.67 -19.50
CA GLY A 320 -11.71 29.93 -19.24
C GLY A 320 -11.91 28.63 -18.46
N ASN A 321 -13.08 28.43 -17.87
CA ASN A 321 -13.43 27.26 -17.06
C ASN A 321 -14.57 26.47 -17.69
N LEU A 322 -14.51 25.14 -17.57
CA LEU A 322 -15.55 24.23 -18.02
C LEU A 322 -16.92 24.60 -17.40
N ALA A 323 -17.92 24.80 -18.26
CA ALA A 323 -19.31 24.95 -17.80
C ALA A 323 -19.80 23.63 -17.19
N TYR A 324 -20.47 23.70 -16.04
CA TYR A 324 -20.90 22.51 -15.31
C TYR A 324 -21.90 21.65 -16.12
N ASP A 325 -22.76 22.27 -16.91
CA ASP A 325 -23.71 21.55 -17.77
C ASP A 325 -23.05 20.78 -18.91
N ASP A 326 -21.90 21.26 -19.38
CA ASP A 326 -21.10 20.66 -20.45
C ASP A 326 -20.12 19.59 -19.94
N ARG A 327 -20.15 19.28 -18.64
CA ARG A 327 -19.19 18.35 -18.04
C ARG A 327 -19.23 16.96 -18.70
N PRO A 328 -18.06 16.37 -18.98
CA PRO A 328 -17.96 15.10 -19.68
C PRO A 328 -18.53 13.94 -18.85
N ASN A 329 -18.85 12.82 -19.52
CA ASN A 329 -19.44 11.65 -18.87
C ASN A 329 -18.59 11.09 -17.73
N TRP A 330 -17.26 11.14 -17.84
CA TRP A 330 -16.37 10.69 -16.76
C TRP A 330 -16.63 11.50 -15.48
N PHE A 331 -16.83 12.81 -15.59
CA PHE A 331 -17.08 13.68 -14.45
C PHE A 331 -18.39 13.29 -13.76
N LYS A 332 -19.47 13.07 -14.53
CA LYS A 332 -20.79 12.62 -14.03
C LYS A 332 -20.71 11.27 -13.31
N ASN A 333 -19.95 10.33 -13.88
CA ASN A 333 -19.75 9.01 -13.27
C ASN A 333 -19.04 9.13 -11.92
N TRP A 334 -17.97 9.91 -11.83
CA TRP A 334 -17.23 10.10 -10.58
C TRP A 334 -17.98 10.96 -9.56
N GLU A 335 -18.81 11.90 -10.00
CA GLU A 335 -19.74 12.65 -9.16
C GLU A 335 -20.77 11.73 -8.49
N THR A 336 -21.29 10.74 -9.23
CA THR A 336 -22.21 9.72 -8.69
C THR A 336 -21.58 8.91 -7.54
N THR A 337 -20.27 8.68 -7.59
CA THR A 337 -19.56 7.97 -6.52
C THR A 337 -19.40 8.78 -5.23
N GLY A 338 -19.52 10.11 -5.32
CA GLY A 338 -19.22 11.06 -4.24
C GLY A 338 -17.72 11.32 -4.02
N LEU A 339 -16.84 10.76 -4.86
CA LEU A 339 -15.38 10.93 -4.80
C LEU A 339 -14.89 12.12 -5.64
N LEU A 340 -15.74 12.66 -6.50
CA LEU A 340 -15.58 13.95 -7.15
C LEU A 340 -16.77 14.81 -6.76
N LYS A 341 -16.54 16.04 -6.32
CA LYS A 341 -17.60 16.95 -5.87
C LYS A 341 -17.41 18.34 -6.46
N PHE A 342 -18.51 18.95 -6.85
CA PHE A 342 -18.60 20.32 -7.30
C PHE A 342 -19.57 21.09 -6.40
N GLU A 343 -19.18 22.30 -6.02
CA GLU A 343 -20.03 23.26 -5.32
C GLU A 343 -19.83 24.63 -5.98
N ASP A 344 -20.87 25.14 -6.64
CA ASP A 344 -20.86 26.47 -7.24
C ASP A 344 -20.94 27.54 -6.12
N LYS A 345 -19.83 28.25 -5.90
CA LYS A 345 -19.69 29.20 -4.79
C LYS A 345 -19.94 30.64 -5.24
N ASN A 346 -19.78 30.94 -6.51
CA ASN A 346 -19.96 32.29 -7.04
C ASN A 346 -21.26 32.46 -7.88
N GLY A 347 -21.93 31.36 -8.23
CA GLY A 347 -23.20 31.33 -8.96
C GLY A 347 -23.04 31.47 -10.47
N ASP A 348 -21.84 31.20 -11.03
CA ASP A 348 -21.55 31.39 -12.46
C ASP A 348 -21.76 30.13 -13.31
N GLY A 349 -22.06 28.99 -12.70
CA GLY A 349 -22.30 27.73 -13.39
C GLY A 349 -21.05 27.12 -14.07
N ARG A 350 -19.85 27.60 -13.76
CA ARG A 350 -18.57 27.06 -14.25
C ARG A 350 -17.81 26.39 -13.10
N ILE A 351 -16.81 25.59 -13.45
CA ILE A 351 -16.05 24.82 -12.46
C ILE A 351 -14.69 25.50 -12.24
N GLN A 352 -14.52 26.21 -11.12
CA GLN A 352 -13.21 26.76 -10.76
C GLN A 352 -12.38 25.80 -9.92
N TYR A 353 -11.18 25.48 -10.43
CA TYR A 353 -10.21 24.62 -9.76
C TYR A 353 -8.87 25.33 -9.55
N TYR A 354 -8.56 25.73 -8.31
CA TYR A 354 -7.32 26.44 -7.97
C TYR A 354 -6.93 26.23 -6.50
N ASN A 355 -5.76 26.72 -6.11
CA ASN A 355 -5.30 26.67 -4.73
C ASN A 355 -5.88 27.82 -3.89
N ASP A 356 -7.04 27.61 -3.29
CA ASP A 356 -7.71 28.58 -2.41
C ASP A 356 -7.00 28.80 -1.05
N LYS A 357 -5.91 28.07 -0.79
CA LYS A 357 -5.03 28.28 0.37
C LYS A 357 -3.86 29.22 0.06
N SER A 358 -3.64 29.56 -1.20
CA SER A 358 -2.58 30.50 -1.60
C SER A 358 -3.05 31.93 -1.40
N ALA A 359 -2.46 32.64 -0.44
CA ALA A 359 -2.77 34.05 -0.19
C ALA A 359 -2.55 34.91 -1.46
N ASP A 360 -1.44 34.68 -2.16
CA ASP A 360 -1.08 35.41 -3.38
C ASP A 360 -2.07 35.17 -4.52
N PHE A 361 -2.57 33.94 -4.66
CA PHE A 361 -3.54 33.62 -5.70
C PHE A 361 -4.95 34.09 -5.35
N ASN A 362 -5.33 34.06 -4.06
CA ASN A 362 -6.65 34.51 -3.61
C ASN A 362 -6.92 35.97 -4.00
N THR A 363 -5.91 36.85 -3.93
CA THR A 363 -6.05 38.25 -4.41
C THR A 363 -6.34 38.32 -5.91
N LYS A 364 -5.77 37.42 -6.73
CA LYS A 364 -6.09 37.34 -8.17
C LYS A 364 -7.49 36.78 -8.40
N ALA A 365 -7.84 35.71 -7.68
CA ALA A 365 -9.13 35.04 -7.75
C ALA A 365 -10.30 35.98 -7.41
N GLU A 366 -10.12 36.86 -6.41
CA GLU A 366 -11.09 37.92 -6.08
C GLU A 366 -11.32 38.87 -7.26
N GLY A 367 -10.26 39.23 -8.00
CA GLY A 367 -10.35 40.03 -9.22
C GLY A 367 -11.12 39.36 -10.37
N PHE A 368 -11.18 38.02 -10.37
CA PHE A 368 -11.99 37.23 -11.31
C PHE A 368 -13.42 36.98 -10.82
N GLY A 369 -13.76 37.38 -9.58
CA GLY A 369 -15.06 37.10 -8.96
C GLY A 369 -15.19 35.68 -8.41
N TRP A 370 -14.09 34.93 -8.28
CA TRP A 370 -14.09 33.56 -7.74
C TRP A 370 -14.19 33.57 -6.20
N LYS A 371 -14.85 32.57 -5.62
CA LYS A 371 -15.13 32.50 -4.17
C LYS A 371 -14.66 31.19 -3.53
N GLY A 372 -13.36 30.94 -3.57
CA GLY A 372 -12.74 29.67 -3.14
C GLY A 372 -12.76 28.60 -4.25
N ASN A 373 -12.12 27.46 -3.97
CA ASN A 373 -12.06 26.33 -4.90
C ASN A 373 -13.39 25.58 -4.92
N GLU A 374 -13.91 25.24 -6.09
CA GLU A 374 -15.24 24.65 -6.28
C GLU A 374 -15.18 23.15 -6.60
N LEU A 375 -14.02 22.67 -7.08
CA LEU A 375 -13.83 21.27 -7.44
C LEU A 375 -13.01 20.53 -6.39
N THR A 376 -13.61 19.51 -5.77
CA THR A 376 -12.91 18.57 -4.90
C THR A 376 -12.73 17.24 -5.59
N VAL A 377 -11.47 16.82 -5.76
CA VAL A 377 -11.11 15.54 -6.40
C VAL A 377 -10.42 14.64 -5.38
N ASN A 378 -11.01 13.48 -5.10
CA ASN A 378 -10.32 12.46 -4.31
C ASN A 378 -9.13 11.92 -5.12
N GLN A 379 -7.93 11.97 -4.56
CA GLN A 379 -6.69 11.64 -5.27
C GLN A 379 -6.65 10.15 -5.69
N ASP A 380 -7.34 9.26 -4.96
CA ASP A 380 -7.40 7.84 -5.29
C ASP A 380 -8.17 7.58 -6.60
N ILE A 381 -8.96 8.51 -7.14
CA ILE A 381 -9.66 8.24 -8.41
C ILE A 381 -8.76 8.38 -9.64
N LEU A 382 -7.62 9.07 -9.52
CA LEU A 382 -6.87 9.59 -10.68
C LEU A 382 -6.44 8.50 -11.64
N VAL A 383 -5.92 7.37 -11.14
CA VAL A 383 -5.48 6.27 -12.02
C VAL A 383 -6.65 5.65 -12.76
N LEU A 384 -7.80 5.50 -12.10
CA LEU A 384 -8.99 4.91 -12.68
C LEU A 384 -9.72 5.88 -13.63
N ALA A 385 -9.67 7.18 -13.33
CA ALA A 385 -10.32 8.22 -14.10
C ALA A 385 -9.52 8.65 -15.33
N ASN A 386 -8.18 8.69 -15.24
CA ASN A 386 -7.31 9.24 -16.28
C ASN A 386 -7.52 8.66 -17.68
N PRO A 387 -7.75 7.34 -17.88
CA PRO A 387 -8.11 6.80 -19.20
C PRO A 387 -9.37 7.42 -19.80
N GLU A 388 -10.37 7.74 -18.97
CA GLU A 388 -11.60 8.42 -19.42
C GLU A 388 -11.36 9.91 -19.66
N ILE A 389 -10.55 10.56 -18.81
CA ILE A 389 -10.15 11.98 -18.98
C ILE A 389 -9.41 12.14 -20.32
N ALA A 390 -8.48 11.23 -20.63
CA ALA A 390 -7.73 11.17 -21.88
C ALA A 390 -8.53 10.60 -23.08
N ARG A 391 -9.81 10.28 -22.88
CA ARG A 391 -10.72 9.78 -23.93
C ARG A 391 -10.18 8.54 -24.65
N LEU A 392 -9.57 7.61 -23.91
CA LEU A 392 -9.05 6.37 -24.46
C LEU A 392 -10.17 5.42 -24.93
N PRO A 393 -9.87 4.42 -25.76
CA PRO A 393 -10.87 3.43 -26.19
C PRO A 393 -11.50 2.67 -25.01
N ASN A 394 -12.79 2.33 -25.14
CA ASN A 394 -13.57 1.67 -24.08
C ASN A 394 -12.92 0.41 -23.49
N TRP A 395 -12.21 -0.38 -24.30
CA TRP A 395 -11.54 -1.59 -23.81
C TRP A 395 -10.35 -1.28 -22.89
N VAL A 396 -9.66 -0.15 -23.11
CA VAL A 396 -8.58 0.32 -22.25
C VAL A 396 -9.15 0.76 -20.91
N ILE A 397 -10.24 1.54 -20.94
CA ILE A 397 -10.93 2.00 -19.73
C ILE A 397 -11.43 0.80 -18.90
N ALA A 398 -12.08 -0.17 -19.55
CA ALA A 398 -12.55 -1.39 -18.91
C ALA A 398 -11.42 -2.24 -18.31
N LEU A 399 -10.25 -2.29 -18.97
CA LEU A 399 -9.06 -2.96 -18.44
C LEU A 399 -8.56 -2.28 -17.15
N VAL A 400 -8.57 -0.95 -17.07
CA VAL A 400 -8.19 -0.22 -15.86
C VAL A 400 -9.13 -0.51 -14.70
N ALA A 401 -10.44 -0.57 -14.96
CA ALA A 401 -11.42 -0.98 -13.94
C ALA A 401 -11.11 -2.39 -13.39
N ALA A 402 -10.79 -3.35 -14.26
CA ALA A 402 -10.37 -4.69 -13.84
C ALA A 402 -9.06 -4.67 -13.03
N GLY A 403 -8.09 -3.85 -13.44
CA GLY A 403 -6.83 -3.64 -12.70
C GLY A 403 -7.04 -3.07 -11.31
N GLY A 404 -7.90 -2.05 -11.16
CA GLY A 404 -8.24 -1.46 -9.86
C GLY A 404 -8.88 -2.46 -8.91
N LEU A 405 -9.80 -3.30 -9.41
CA LEU A 405 -10.41 -4.38 -8.64
C LEU A 405 -9.39 -5.46 -8.28
N ALA A 406 -8.55 -5.89 -9.23
CA ALA A 406 -7.48 -6.85 -8.97
C ALA A 406 -6.51 -6.36 -7.89
N ALA A 407 -6.13 -5.08 -7.94
CA ALA A 407 -5.26 -4.43 -6.97
C ALA A 407 -5.87 -4.43 -5.57
N ALA A 408 -7.12 -3.99 -5.44
CA ALA A 408 -7.82 -3.93 -4.16
C ALA A 408 -8.05 -5.32 -3.54
N LEU A 409 -8.30 -6.34 -4.35
CA LEU A 409 -8.56 -7.72 -3.88
C LEU A 409 -7.27 -8.47 -3.47
N SER A 410 -6.17 -8.25 -4.19
CA SER A 410 -4.94 -9.06 -4.08
C SER A 410 -4.32 -9.03 -2.67
N THR A 411 -4.12 -7.85 -2.11
CA THR A 411 -3.46 -7.65 -0.81
C THR A 411 -4.40 -7.89 0.36
N ALA A 412 -5.68 -7.53 0.23
CA ALA A 412 -6.66 -7.73 1.29
C ALA A 412 -6.75 -9.21 1.67
N ALA A 413 -6.75 -10.13 0.69
CA ALA A 413 -6.73 -11.56 0.95
C ALA A 413 -5.45 -12.03 1.67
N GLY A 414 -4.28 -11.54 1.26
CA GLY A 414 -2.99 -11.87 1.88
C GLY A 414 -2.88 -11.40 3.33
N LEU A 415 -3.33 -10.17 3.61
CA LEU A 415 -3.38 -9.61 4.97
C LEU A 415 -4.37 -10.37 5.87
N LEU A 416 -5.56 -10.69 5.37
CA LEU A 416 -6.53 -11.47 6.12
C LEU A 416 -5.99 -12.88 6.43
N LEU A 417 -5.23 -13.49 5.52
CA LEU A 417 -4.57 -14.78 5.77
C LEU A 417 -3.46 -14.64 6.83
N ALA A 418 -2.70 -13.56 6.82
CA ALA A 418 -1.67 -13.31 7.83
C ALA A 418 -2.29 -13.12 9.22
N ILE A 419 -3.37 -12.33 9.32
CA ILE A 419 -4.11 -12.16 10.58
C ILE A 419 -4.74 -13.47 11.03
N SER A 420 -5.36 -14.21 10.11
CA SER A 420 -6.01 -15.48 10.44
C SER A 420 -5.01 -16.49 10.98
N SER A 421 -3.84 -16.64 10.33
CA SER A 421 -2.74 -17.49 10.80
C SER A 421 -2.21 -17.05 12.15
N ALA A 422 -2.01 -15.74 12.38
CA ALA A 422 -1.56 -15.24 13.68
C ALA A 422 -2.56 -15.55 14.80
N VAL A 423 -3.87 -15.52 14.52
CA VAL A 423 -4.90 -15.82 15.52
C VAL A 423 -5.07 -17.34 15.71
N SER A 424 -5.25 -18.11 14.64
CA SER A 424 -5.51 -19.55 14.74
C SER A 424 -4.27 -20.34 15.13
N HIS A 425 -3.14 -20.08 14.48
CA HIS A 425 -1.91 -20.85 14.63
C HIS A 425 -1.03 -20.34 15.77
N ASP A 426 -0.78 -19.03 15.82
CA ASP A 426 0.16 -18.48 16.82
C ASP A 426 -0.49 -18.25 18.18
N LEU A 427 -1.68 -17.68 18.20
CA LEU A 427 -2.38 -17.35 19.45
C LEU A 427 -3.13 -18.56 20.01
N ILE A 428 -4.08 -19.12 19.25
CA ILE A 428 -4.94 -20.19 19.76
C ILE A 428 -4.15 -21.48 19.88
N LYS A 429 -3.63 -22.05 18.78
CA LYS A 429 -2.88 -23.30 18.85
C LYS A 429 -1.55 -23.14 19.58
N GLY A 430 -0.83 -22.06 19.33
CA GLY A 430 0.50 -21.84 19.90
C GLY A 430 0.53 -21.52 21.40
N ALA A 431 -0.52 -20.89 21.94
CA ALA A 431 -0.50 -20.41 23.34
C ALA A 431 -1.70 -20.87 24.19
N TYR A 432 -2.93 -20.89 23.66
CA TYR A 432 -4.12 -21.14 24.47
C TYR A 432 -4.66 -22.57 24.44
N ASN A 433 -4.66 -23.22 23.28
CA ASN A 433 -5.19 -24.57 23.07
C ASN A 433 -4.31 -25.36 22.08
N PRO A 434 -3.17 -25.91 22.54
CA PRO A 434 -2.26 -26.70 21.71
C PRO A 434 -2.87 -27.94 21.06
N ASN A 435 -3.94 -28.47 21.65
CA ASN A 435 -4.63 -29.68 21.19
C ASN A 435 -5.84 -29.37 20.31
N ILE A 436 -5.99 -28.13 19.82
CA ILE A 436 -7.09 -27.77 18.92
C ILE A 436 -7.07 -28.66 17.66
N SER A 437 -8.23 -29.21 17.30
CA SER A 437 -8.37 -29.99 16.08
C SER A 437 -8.15 -29.12 14.83
N GLU A 438 -7.73 -29.71 13.72
CA GLU A 438 -7.56 -28.98 12.45
C GLU A 438 -8.84 -28.25 12.02
N LYS A 439 -10.01 -28.88 12.21
CA LYS A 439 -11.31 -28.25 11.94
C LYS A 439 -11.55 -27.01 12.82
N GLY A 440 -11.17 -27.10 14.10
CA GLY A 440 -11.26 -25.99 15.04
C GLY A 440 -10.30 -24.84 14.69
N GLU A 441 -9.07 -25.17 14.31
CA GLU A 441 -8.06 -24.20 13.88
C GLU A 441 -8.53 -23.44 12.63
N LEU A 442 -9.07 -24.15 11.63
CA LEU A 442 -9.63 -23.54 10.42
C LEU A 442 -10.86 -22.68 10.70
N LEU A 443 -11.74 -23.08 11.63
CA LEU A 443 -12.88 -22.26 12.04
C LEU A 443 -12.41 -20.97 12.72
N ALA A 444 -11.45 -21.05 13.63
CA ALA A 444 -10.88 -19.89 14.29
C ALA A 444 -10.23 -18.92 13.28
N ALA A 445 -9.52 -19.45 12.28
CA ALA A 445 -8.96 -18.65 11.20
C ALA A 445 -10.04 -17.87 10.45
N ARG A 446 -11.16 -18.52 10.09
CA ARG A 446 -12.27 -17.87 9.38
C ARG A 446 -12.98 -16.80 10.20
N ILE A 447 -13.17 -17.05 11.51
CA ILE A 447 -13.75 -16.05 12.43
C ILE A 447 -12.82 -14.84 12.52
N ALA A 448 -11.51 -15.05 12.66
CA ALA A 448 -10.53 -13.96 12.69
C ALA A 448 -10.58 -13.12 11.40
N MET A 449 -10.71 -13.75 10.22
CA MET A 449 -10.89 -13.03 8.95
C MET A 449 -12.17 -12.19 8.94
N ALA A 450 -13.31 -12.77 9.38
CA ALA A 450 -14.60 -12.10 9.41
C ALA A 450 -14.58 -10.86 10.31
N VAL A 451 -14.03 -10.99 11.52
CA VAL A 451 -13.89 -9.86 12.45
C VAL A 451 -12.96 -8.79 11.86
N SER A 452 -11.82 -9.19 11.29
CA SER A 452 -10.84 -8.25 10.74
C SER A 452 -11.41 -7.44 9.59
N ILE A 453 -12.11 -8.08 8.64
CA ILE A 453 -12.72 -7.36 7.53
C ILE A 453 -13.89 -6.50 7.99
N GLY A 454 -14.69 -6.93 8.97
CA GLY A 454 -15.76 -6.13 9.55
C GLY A 454 -15.24 -4.83 10.16
N VAL A 455 -14.19 -4.93 11.00
CA VAL A 455 -13.54 -3.77 11.61
C VAL A 455 -12.90 -2.86 10.55
N ALA A 456 -12.17 -3.44 9.61
CA ALA A 456 -11.51 -2.66 8.56
C ALA A 456 -12.50 -1.98 7.62
N THR A 457 -13.64 -2.60 7.32
CA THR A 457 -14.72 -2.02 6.51
C THR A 457 -15.34 -0.85 7.25
N TYR A 458 -15.63 -1.00 8.54
CA TYR A 458 -16.21 0.07 9.34
C TYR A 458 -15.27 1.28 9.43
N LEU A 459 -13.99 1.06 9.75
CA LEU A 459 -13.00 2.14 9.80
C LEU A 459 -12.67 2.69 8.39
N GLY A 460 -12.79 1.87 7.35
CA GLY A 460 -12.61 2.26 5.94
C GLY A 460 -13.67 3.22 5.41
N LEU A 461 -14.80 3.39 6.11
CA LEU A 461 -15.79 4.45 5.82
C LEU A 461 -15.25 5.85 6.09
N ASN A 462 -14.34 5.97 7.08
CA ASN A 462 -13.70 7.23 7.47
C ASN A 462 -12.20 6.99 7.68
N PRO A 463 -11.44 6.70 6.61
CA PRO A 463 -10.04 6.32 6.73
C PRO A 463 -9.18 7.51 7.19
N PRO A 464 -8.06 7.28 7.89
CA PRO A 464 -7.17 8.33 8.42
C PRO A 464 -6.37 9.08 7.34
N GLY A 465 -6.56 8.73 6.06
CA GLY A 465 -5.98 9.35 4.89
C GLY A 465 -6.34 8.57 3.62
N PHE A 466 -5.76 8.96 2.49
CA PHE A 466 -5.86 8.19 1.24
C PHE A 466 -5.33 6.77 1.41
N ALA A 467 -5.67 5.84 0.51
CA ALA A 467 -5.29 4.44 0.68
C ALA A 467 -3.78 4.25 0.90
N ALA A 468 -2.91 4.94 0.15
CA ALA A 468 -1.45 4.87 0.34
C ALA A 468 -0.97 5.50 1.65
N GLN A 469 -1.60 6.57 2.14
CA GLN A 469 -1.25 7.19 3.41
C GLN A 469 -1.66 6.33 4.60
N THR A 470 -2.85 5.73 4.57
CA THR A 470 -3.30 4.78 5.61
C THR A 470 -2.39 3.57 5.65
N VAL A 471 -2.00 3.06 4.49
CA VAL A 471 -1.03 1.97 4.37
C VAL A 471 0.36 2.38 4.88
N ALA A 472 0.82 3.61 4.61
CA ALA A 472 2.05 4.17 5.17
C ALA A 472 2.07 4.18 6.71
N LEU A 473 0.94 4.39 7.38
CA LEU A 473 0.85 4.25 8.84
C LEU A 473 1.10 2.81 9.28
N ALA A 474 0.55 1.82 8.56
CA ALA A 474 0.82 0.40 8.82
C ALA A 474 2.30 0.05 8.67
N PHE A 475 2.97 0.63 7.67
CA PHE A 475 4.42 0.52 7.50
C PHE A 475 5.18 1.09 8.69
N GLY A 476 4.80 2.28 9.18
CA GLY A 476 5.40 2.87 10.37
C GLY A 476 5.23 2.01 11.62
N LEU A 477 4.08 1.35 11.77
CA LEU A 477 3.83 0.41 12.87
C LEU A 477 4.72 -0.84 12.76
N ALA A 478 4.88 -1.41 11.58
CA ALA A 478 5.77 -2.55 11.34
C ALA A 478 7.25 -2.17 11.54
N ALA A 479 7.63 -0.96 11.09
CA ALA A 479 8.96 -0.37 11.26
C ALA A 479 9.31 -0.23 12.75
N ALA A 480 8.36 0.22 13.57
CA ALA A 480 8.58 0.46 14.99
C ALA A 480 8.54 -0.82 15.85
N SER A 481 8.02 -1.94 15.33
CA SER A 481 7.75 -3.14 16.14
C SER A 481 8.50 -4.38 15.65
N ILE A 482 8.04 -4.98 14.56
CA ILE A 482 8.49 -6.29 14.08
C ILE A 482 9.88 -6.19 13.45
N PHE A 483 10.15 -5.16 12.64
CA PHE A 483 11.42 -5.06 11.93
C PHE A 483 12.65 -5.06 12.86
N PRO A 484 12.72 -4.23 13.93
CA PRO A 484 13.86 -4.26 14.85
C PRO A 484 14.02 -5.61 15.55
N ALA A 485 12.92 -6.25 15.94
CA ALA A 485 12.95 -7.57 16.58
C ALA A 485 13.50 -8.65 15.62
N LEU A 486 13.13 -8.61 14.34
CA LEU A 486 13.69 -9.50 13.32
C LEU A 486 15.18 -9.24 13.09
N MET A 487 15.58 -7.99 12.91
CA MET A 487 16.97 -7.61 12.68
C MET A 487 17.86 -8.03 13.86
N MET A 488 17.45 -7.71 15.09
CA MET A 488 18.17 -8.13 16.29
C MET A 488 18.15 -9.65 16.47
N GLY A 489 17.04 -10.30 16.15
CA GLY A 489 16.90 -11.76 16.21
C GLY A 489 17.85 -12.48 15.24
N ILE A 490 18.04 -11.95 14.03
CA ILE A 490 18.91 -12.57 13.02
C ILE A 490 20.39 -12.24 13.27
N PHE A 491 20.71 -11.00 13.65
CA PHE A 491 22.09 -10.51 13.59
C PHE A 491 22.78 -10.34 14.94
N VAL A 492 22.03 -10.30 16.05
CA VAL A 492 22.59 -9.98 17.37
C VAL A 492 22.38 -11.14 18.35
N LYS A 493 23.48 -11.72 18.85
CA LYS A 493 23.41 -12.82 19.83
C LYS A 493 22.94 -12.38 21.21
N ARG A 494 23.26 -11.13 21.60
CA ARG A 494 23.07 -10.64 22.98
C ARG A 494 21.61 -10.35 23.33
N ILE A 495 20.76 -10.09 22.34
CA ILE A 495 19.37 -9.71 22.57
C ILE A 495 18.58 -10.92 23.05
N ASN A 496 17.94 -10.71 24.19
CA ASN A 496 17.25 -11.69 25.01
C ASN A 496 15.73 -11.44 25.00
N ASN A 497 14.95 -12.31 25.64
CA ASN A 497 13.49 -12.23 25.65
C ASN A 497 12.94 -10.93 26.25
N LYS A 498 13.47 -10.49 27.39
CA LYS A 498 13.04 -9.26 28.09
C LYS A 498 13.27 -8.04 27.21
N GLY A 499 14.42 -7.94 26.56
CA GLY A 499 14.74 -6.86 25.63
C GLY A 499 13.86 -6.88 24.39
N ALA A 500 13.65 -8.04 23.77
CA ALA A 500 12.78 -8.14 22.59
C ALA A 500 11.33 -7.70 22.90
N VAL A 501 10.77 -8.15 24.02
CA VAL A 501 9.43 -7.76 24.48
C VAL A 501 9.35 -6.25 24.75
N ALA A 502 10.30 -5.71 25.54
CA ALA A 502 10.31 -4.29 25.88
C ALA A 502 10.52 -3.39 24.65
N GLY A 503 11.39 -3.80 23.73
CA GLY A 503 11.63 -3.10 22.46
C GLY A 503 10.38 -3.04 21.59
N MET A 504 9.74 -4.19 21.33
CA MET A 504 8.51 -4.23 20.53
C MET A 504 7.39 -3.39 21.14
N LEU A 505 7.16 -3.50 22.45
CA LEU A 505 6.11 -2.73 23.13
C LEU A 505 6.40 -1.23 23.13
N SER A 506 7.63 -0.82 23.43
CA SER A 506 8.01 0.60 23.47
C SER A 506 7.85 1.26 22.09
N GLY A 507 8.36 0.64 21.03
CA GLY A 507 8.23 1.16 19.67
C GLY A 507 6.78 1.19 19.20
N LEU A 508 6.01 0.12 19.44
CA LEU A 508 4.60 0.06 19.03
C LEU A 508 3.74 1.09 19.77
N ILE A 509 3.83 1.15 21.10
CA ILE A 509 3.01 2.05 21.93
C ILE A 509 3.32 3.50 21.59
N PHE A 510 4.60 3.87 21.52
CA PHE A 510 5.02 5.22 21.13
C PHE A 510 4.43 5.63 19.78
N THR A 511 4.58 4.77 18.77
CA THR A 511 4.12 5.04 17.40
C THR A 511 2.60 5.15 17.34
N LEU A 512 1.87 4.26 18.02
CA LEU A 512 0.40 4.30 18.06
C LEU A 512 -0.12 5.56 18.74
N VAL A 513 0.43 5.91 19.91
CA VAL A 513 0.01 7.12 20.65
C VAL A 513 0.24 8.34 19.78
N TYR A 514 1.39 8.44 19.11
CA TYR A 514 1.68 9.55 18.21
C TYR A 514 0.70 9.61 17.04
N ILE A 515 0.45 8.48 16.36
CA ILE A 515 -0.49 8.43 15.24
C ILE A 515 -1.89 8.84 15.69
N PHE A 516 -2.40 8.26 16.77
CA PHE A 516 -3.75 8.54 17.27
C PHE A 516 -3.92 9.96 17.80
N TRP A 517 -2.86 10.57 18.33
CA TRP A 517 -2.88 11.97 18.75
C TRP A 517 -3.33 12.91 17.62
N TYR A 518 -2.89 12.65 16.38
CA TYR A 518 -3.18 13.48 15.20
C TYR A 518 -4.28 12.91 14.30
N LYS A 519 -4.41 11.58 14.22
CA LYS A 519 -5.36 10.89 13.32
C LYS A 519 -6.66 10.46 14.00
N GLY A 520 -6.78 10.63 15.31
CA GLY A 520 -7.90 10.17 16.12
C GLY A 520 -7.63 8.82 16.78
N TRP A 521 -8.14 8.65 18.00
CA TRP A 521 -8.06 7.41 18.75
C TRP A 521 -8.77 6.30 18.00
N LEU A 522 -8.03 5.23 17.69
CA LEU A 522 -8.50 4.11 16.87
C LEU A 522 -9.07 4.55 15.51
N PHE A 523 -8.63 5.72 15.01
CA PHE A 523 -9.12 6.37 13.80
C PHE A 523 -10.59 6.81 13.82
N PHE A 524 -11.21 6.93 15.00
CA PHE A 524 -12.55 7.51 15.11
C PHE A 524 -12.50 9.03 14.81
N PRO A 525 -13.31 9.53 13.85
CA PRO A 525 -13.34 10.95 13.50
C PRO A 525 -13.65 11.84 14.71
N GLY A 526 -12.92 12.95 14.84
CA GLY A 526 -13.13 13.96 15.90
C GLY A 526 -12.57 13.61 17.27
N THR A 527 -11.85 12.49 17.40
CA THR A 527 -11.21 12.08 18.66
C THR A 527 -9.72 12.47 18.76
N ASN A 528 -9.17 13.12 17.74
CA ASN A 528 -7.77 13.58 17.74
C ASN A 528 -7.55 14.70 18.77
N PHE A 529 -6.39 14.70 19.42
CA PHE A 529 -6.04 15.73 20.41
C PHE A 529 -5.45 16.98 19.76
N ALA A 530 -4.86 16.86 18.57
CA ALA A 530 -4.32 17.99 17.82
C ALA A 530 -4.63 17.88 16.31
N PRO A 531 -4.67 19.01 15.58
CA PRO A 531 -4.75 18.99 14.12
C PRO A 531 -3.52 18.33 13.48
N ASP A 532 -3.73 17.56 12.42
CA ASP A 532 -2.65 16.95 11.63
C ASP A 532 -2.05 17.96 10.64
N THR A 533 -1.36 18.98 11.16
CA THR A 533 -0.65 19.98 10.37
C THR A 533 0.76 20.23 10.93
N ALA A 534 1.65 20.73 10.06
CA ALA A 534 3.08 20.89 10.39
C ALA A 534 3.35 21.76 11.63
N GLU A 535 2.46 22.71 11.93
CA GLU A 535 2.55 23.59 13.11
C GLU A 535 2.41 22.82 14.43
N TYR A 536 1.56 21.79 14.48
CA TYR A 536 1.25 21.04 15.70
C TYR A 536 2.09 19.77 15.86
N TRP A 537 2.85 19.36 14.85
CA TRP A 537 3.68 18.17 14.90
C TRP A 537 4.83 18.35 15.89
N VAL A 538 4.96 17.43 16.85
CA VAL A 538 6.08 17.45 17.81
C VAL A 538 7.40 17.31 17.04
N PHE A 539 8.33 18.24 17.26
CA PHE A 539 9.59 18.35 16.50
C PHE A 539 9.41 18.45 14.97
N GLY A 540 8.22 18.84 14.50
CA GLY A 540 7.90 18.91 13.08
C GLY A 540 7.82 17.55 12.38
N ILE A 541 7.68 16.43 13.11
CA ILE A 541 7.63 15.07 12.54
C ILE A 541 6.18 14.68 12.26
N SER A 542 5.84 14.36 11.01
CA SER A 542 4.47 13.96 10.67
C SER A 542 4.13 12.56 11.21
N PRO A 543 2.84 12.25 11.40
CA PRO A 543 2.40 10.90 11.76
C PRO A 543 2.84 9.80 10.77
N LEU A 544 3.05 10.16 9.50
CA LEU A 544 3.56 9.23 8.48
C LEU A 544 5.04 8.90 8.69
N SER A 545 5.82 9.86 9.20
CA SER A 545 7.27 9.75 9.40
C SER A 545 7.66 9.09 10.73
N ILE A 546 6.76 9.04 11.71
CA ILE A 546 7.10 8.70 13.10
C ILE A 546 7.60 7.26 13.31
N GLY A 547 7.28 6.35 12.40
CA GLY A 547 7.70 4.94 12.48
C GLY A 547 9.21 4.74 12.59
N THR A 548 10.01 5.61 11.97
CA THR A 548 11.48 5.57 12.10
C THR A 548 11.94 5.89 13.52
N VAL A 549 11.31 6.86 14.19
CA VAL A 549 11.60 7.20 15.59
C VAL A 549 11.17 6.05 16.50
N GLY A 550 10.01 5.45 16.24
CA GLY A 550 9.56 4.24 16.93
C GLY A 550 10.55 3.07 16.78
N ALA A 551 11.15 2.89 15.59
CA ALA A 551 12.17 1.87 15.35
C ALA A 551 13.44 2.13 16.16
N ILE A 552 13.91 3.38 16.21
CA ILE A 552 15.07 3.79 17.02
C ILE A 552 14.81 3.48 18.50
N LEU A 553 13.63 3.83 19.01
CA LEU A 553 13.23 3.54 20.38
C LEU A 553 13.21 2.04 20.67
N ASN A 554 12.66 1.24 19.76
CA ASN A 554 12.67 -0.22 19.90
C ASN A 554 14.09 -0.79 19.98
N PHE A 555 14.98 -0.43 19.04
CA PHE A 555 16.39 -0.86 19.07
C PHE A 555 17.07 -0.45 20.37
N ALA A 556 16.90 0.81 20.80
CA ALA A 556 17.52 1.32 22.01
C ALA A 556 17.02 0.59 23.26
N VAL A 557 15.70 0.50 23.46
CA VAL A 557 15.09 -0.16 24.62
C VAL A 557 15.46 -1.64 24.64
N ALA A 558 15.40 -2.35 23.52
CA ALA A 558 15.79 -3.75 23.46
C ALA A 558 17.25 -3.95 23.85
N TYR A 559 18.15 -3.11 23.33
CA TYR A 559 19.57 -3.18 23.64
C TYR A 559 19.86 -2.91 25.12
N PHE A 560 19.30 -1.84 25.69
CA PHE A 560 19.51 -1.50 27.11
C PHE A 560 18.92 -2.56 28.05
N VAL A 561 17.67 -2.97 27.82
CA VAL A 561 17.01 -3.96 28.67
C VAL A 561 17.71 -5.32 28.57
N SER A 562 18.10 -5.77 27.37
CA SER A 562 18.85 -7.02 27.25
C SER A 562 20.18 -6.95 27.98
N ASN A 563 20.95 -5.87 27.83
CA ASN A 563 22.24 -5.74 28.51
C ASN A 563 22.14 -5.64 30.04
N ALA A 564 21.04 -5.08 30.55
CA ALA A 564 20.74 -5.01 31.97
C ALA A 564 20.14 -6.31 32.57
N THR A 565 19.93 -7.35 31.75
CA THR A 565 19.30 -8.61 32.17
C THR A 565 20.12 -9.83 31.71
N GLU A 566 19.67 -11.05 32.02
CA GLU A 566 20.46 -12.27 31.80
C GLU A 566 20.85 -12.46 30.32
N ALA A 567 22.02 -13.04 30.08
CA ALA A 567 22.42 -13.40 28.72
C ALA A 567 21.50 -14.50 28.15
N PRO A 568 21.25 -14.53 26.83
CA PRO A 568 20.50 -15.62 26.22
C PRO A 568 21.18 -16.98 26.46
N PRO A 569 20.40 -18.07 26.59
CA PRO A 569 20.94 -19.44 26.67
C PRO A 569 21.90 -19.75 25.51
N GLN A 570 22.90 -20.60 25.76
CA GLN A 570 23.92 -20.91 24.75
C GLN A 570 23.31 -21.47 23.45
N GLU A 571 22.32 -22.36 23.57
CA GLU A 571 21.58 -22.92 22.42
C GLU A 571 20.95 -21.83 21.52
N ILE A 572 20.50 -20.71 22.11
CA ILE A 572 19.93 -19.59 21.36
C ILE A 572 21.02 -18.77 20.68
N GLN A 573 22.18 -18.63 21.32
CA GLN A 573 23.33 -17.97 20.70
C GLN A 573 23.86 -18.78 19.50
N ASP A 574 23.92 -20.10 19.66
CA ASP A 574 24.33 -21.04 18.61
C ASP A 574 23.30 -21.07 17.47
N LEU A 575 22.01 -20.98 17.79
CA LEU A 575 20.93 -20.84 16.81
C LEU A 575 21.15 -19.60 15.92
N VAL A 576 21.49 -18.44 16.51
CA VAL A 576 21.79 -17.20 15.75
C VAL A 576 22.98 -17.37 14.81
N GLU A 577 24.02 -18.09 15.22
CA GLU A 577 25.15 -18.41 14.33
C GLU A 577 24.75 -19.36 13.21
N SER A 578 24.01 -20.41 13.55
CA SER A 578 23.58 -21.41 12.60
C SER A 578 22.72 -20.81 11.49
N ILE A 579 21.93 -19.77 11.77
CA ILE A 579 21.12 -19.06 10.78
C ILE A 579 22.04 -18.28 9.83
N ARG A 580 23.09 -17.62 10.35
CA ARG A 580 23.98 -16.75 9.57
C ARG A 580 25.01 -17.50 8.71
N ILE A 581 25.51 -18.65 9.18
CA ILE A 581 26.57 -19.41 8.49
C ILE A 581 25.96 -20.37 7.46
N PRO A 582 26.28 -20.27 6.15
CA PRO A 582 25.77 -21.21 5.14
C PRO A 582 26.07 -22.68 5.52
N ARG A 583 25.09 -23.59 5.33
CA ARG A 583 25.35 -25.03 5.54
C ARG A 583 26.49 -25.46 4.60
N GLY A 584 27.60 -25.92 5.17
CA GLY A 584 28.79 -26.35 4.42
C GLY A 584 29.91 -25.30 4.29
N ALA A 585 29.78 -24.10 4.85
CA ALA A 585 30.91 -23.20 5.02
C ALA A 585 31.83 -23.76 6.12
N GLY A 586 32.95 -24.38 5.72
CA GLY A 586 34.00 -24.78 6.64
C GLY A 586 34.58 -23.59 7.39
N ALA A 587 35.26 -23.85 8.52
CA ALA A 587 36.03 -22.84 9.23
C ALA A 587 36.95 -22.10 8.24
N ALA A 588 36.99 -20.76 8.33
CA ALA A 588 37.90 -19.96 7.52
C ALA A 588 39.32 -20.50 7.71
N GLN A 589 39.89 -21.10 6.67
CA GLN A 589 41.30 -21.40 6.66
C GLN A 589 42.02 -20.06 6.51
N SER A 590 42.87 -19.72 7.48
CA SER A 590 43.72 -18.54 7.42
C SER A 590 44.48 -18.55 6.09
N HIS A 591 44.39 -17.45 5.33
CA HIS A 591 45.34 -17.16 4.26
C HIS A 591 46.65 -16.68 4.83
#